data_AF-A0A5S9MVQ5-F1
#
_entry.id   AF-A0A5S9MVQ5-F1
#
_cell.length_a   1.000
_cell.length_b   1.000
_cell.length_c   1.000
_cell.angle_alpha   90.00
_cell.angle_beta   90.00
_cell.angle_gamma   90.00
#
_symmetry.space_group_name_H-M   'P 1'
#
loop_
_entity.id
_entity.type
_entity.pdbx_description
1 polymer ?
#
loop_
_entity_poly.entity_id
_entity_poly.type
_entity_poly.pdbx_seq_one_letter_code
_entity_poly.pdbx_strand_id
1 'polypeptide(L)'
;MVQINLDLSSPSIQIRVELIVLREYLSQMEAGIKAVCESYVKIEEKKHFNSSAESHEYSYIYDLAEDHIPRIIRIPYLVSIYTIYENSVTQLLKYAQKKERAPLALKDINANSLSSKFNKYMAHILGYEFKFDAKTIQALSEITKLRNCIAHANGNLLSLPNGKTDEIIDIANRRSGIIVNAQQLDIKYEYLIEAMDIVSTALNGLMDYMDSKYQVK
;
A
#
# COMPACT_ATOMS: atom_id res chain seq x y z
N MET A 1 -14.80 16.69 -34.16
CA MET A 1 -13.72 15.86 -33.59
C MET A 1 -13.13 16.62 -32.42
N VAL A 2 -13.27 16.13 -31.19
CA VAL A 2 -12.64 16.75 -30.02
C VAL A 2 -11.17 16.35 -30.06
N GLN A 3 -10.27 17.32 -30.28
CA GLN A 3 -8.84 17.09 -30.11
C GLN A 3 -8.56 16.93 -28.62
N ILE A 4 -8.14 15.73 -28.21
CA ILE A 4 -7.68 15.49 -26.85
C ILE A 4 -6.22 15.96 -26.81
N ASN A 5 -5.98 17.16 -26.27
CA ASN A 5 -4.64 17.70 -26.10
C ASN A 5 -3.98 16.98 -24.91
N LEU A 6 -3.29 15.88 -25.21
CA LEU A 6 -2.80 14.93 -24.22
C LEU A 6 -1.27 14.95 -24.21
N ASP A 7 -0.67 15.36 -23.09
CA ASP A 7 0.78 15.26 -22.91
C ASP A 7 1.15 13.79 -22.66
N LEU A 8 1.47 13.06 -23.74
CA LEU A 8 1.90 11.67 -23.69
C LEU A 8 3.20 11.44 -22.89
N SER A 9 3.94 12.50 -22.55
CA SER A 9 5.11 12.40 -21.68
C SER A 9 4.78 12.45 -20.18
N SER A 10 3.55 12.82 -19.82
CA SER A 10 3.08 12.82 -18.44
C SER A 10 2.79 11.39 -17.96
N PRO A 11 3.30 10.97 -16.79
CA PRO A 11 3.00 9.65 -16.24
C PRO A 11 1.58 9.56 -15.64
N SER A 12 0.84 10.68 -15.50
CA SER A 12 -0.45 10.73 -14.82
C SER A 12 -1.45 9.69 -15.33
N ILE A 13 -1.50 9.46 -16.64
CA ILE A 13 -2.46 8.51 -17.24
C ILE A 13 -2.13 7.08 -16.84
N GLN A 14 -0.85 6.69 -16.92
CA GLN A 14 -0.42 5.36 -16.50
C GLN A 14 -0.71 5.14 -15.02
N ILE A 15 -0.39 6.13 -14.17
CA ILE A 15 -0.64 6.05 -12.72
C ILE A 15 -2.13 5.90 -12.43
N ARG A 16 -3.02 6.63 -13.12
CA ARG A 16 -4.48 6.49 -12.97
C ARG A 16 -4.95 5.07 -13.34
N VAL A 17 -4.40 4.48 -14.40
CA VAL A 17 -4.70 3.08 -14.77
C VAL A 17 -4.24 2.11 -13.67
N GLU A 18 -3.02 2.27 -13.16
CA GLU A 18 -2.50 1.42 -12.08
C GLU A 18 -3.38 1.50 -10.81
N LEU A 19 -3.86 2.70 -10.46
CA LEU A 19 -4.79 2.90 -9.33
C LEU A 19 -6.15 2.22 -9.56
N ILE A 20 -6.70 2.30 -10.76
CA ILE A 20 -7.96 1.63 -11.12
C ILE A 20 -7.81 0.12 -11.01
N VAL A 21 -6.74 -0.44 -11.58
CA VAL A 21 -6.48 -1.88 -11.57
C VAL A 21 -6.31 -2.40 -10.15
N LEU A 22 -5.52 -1.72 -9.31
CA LEU A 22 -5.38 -2.10 -7.91
C LEU A 22 -6.73 -2.03 -7.20
N ARG A 23 -7.47 -0.93 -7.32
CA ARG A 23 -8.78 -0.80 -6.67
C ARG A 23 -9.76 -1.90 -7.09
N GLU A 24 -9.77 -2.30 -8.35
CA GLU A 24 -10.59 -3.40 -8.83
C GLU A 24 -10.12 -4.76 -8.27
N TYR A 25 -8.81 -4.99 -8.19
CA TYR A 25 -8.31 -6.20 -7.53
C TYR A 25 -8.70 -6.26 -6.05
N LEU A 26 -8.65 -5.12 -5.35
CA LEU A 26 -9.11 -5.02 -3.96
C LEU A 26 -10.62 -5.29 -3.85
N SER A 27 -11.45 -4.83 -4.79
CA SER A 27 -12.90 -5.05 -4.73
C SER A 27 -13.27 -6.54 -4.80
N GLN A 28 -12.44 -7.35 -5.47
CA GLN A 28 -12.64 -8.80 -5.63
C GLN A 28 -11.90 -9.63 -4.56
N MET A 29 -11.07 -9.01 -3.71
CA MET A 29 -10.15 -9.71 -2.83
C MET A 29 -10.83 -10.69 -1.88
N GLU A 30 -11.88 -10.26 -1.17
CA GLU A 30 -12.55 -11.10 -0.17
C GLU A 30 -13.30 -12.28 -0.82
N ALA A 31 -13.86 -12.08 -2.01
CA ALA A 31 -14.45 -13.17 -2.78
C ALA A 31 -13.39 -14.21 -3.18
N GLY A 32 -12.20 -13.73 -3.61
CA GLY A 32 -11.06 -14.59 -3.91
C GLY A 32 -10.56 -15.35 -2.69
N ILE A 33 -10.39 -14.68 -1.56
CA ILE A 33 -9.98 -15.30 -0.28
C ILE A 33 -10.98 -16.38 0.11
N LYS A 34 -12.29 -16.08 0.10
CA LYS A 34 -13.33 -17.06 0.43
C LYS A 34 -13.25 -18.30 -0.46
N ALA A 35 -13.11 -18.11 -1.78
CA ALA A 35 -12.99 -19.22 -2.71
C ALA A 35 -11.75 -20.10 -2.44
N VAL A 36 -10.60 -19.48 -2.09
CA VAL A 36 -9.38 -20.21 -1.73
C VAL A 36 -9.57 -20.98 -0.41
N CYS A 37 -10.20 -20.37 0.60
CA CYS A 37 -10.48 -21.01 1.88
C CYS A 37 -11.40 -22.23 1.71
N GLU A 38 -12.50 -22.09 0.97
CA GLU A 38 -13.42 -23.20 0.68
C GLU A 38 -12.75 -24.32 -0.11
N SER A 39 -11.87 -23.97 -1.06
CA SER A 39 -11.11 -24.95 -1.83
C SER A 39 -10.14 -25.72 -0.93
N TYR A 40 -9.42 -25.01 -0.06
CA TYR A 40 -8.49 -25.60 0.90
C TYR A 40 -9.20 -26.58 1.85
N VAL A 41 -10.29 -26.14 2.51
CA VAL A 41 -11.08 -26.99 3.41
C VAL A 41 -11.57 -28.24 2.69
N LYS A 42 -12.18 -28.10 1.50
CA LYS A 42 -12.67 -29.25 0.71
C LYS A 42 -11.56 -30.25 0.35
N ILE A 43 -10.33 -29.77 0.10
CA ILE A 43 -9.20 -30.63 -0.23
C ILE A 43 -8.74 -31.40 1.02
N GLU A 44 -8.59 -30.73 2.15
CA GLU A 44 -8.14 -31.38 3.40
C GLU A 44 -9.20 -32.35 3.94
N GLU A 45 -10.48 -31.96 3.95
CA GLU A 45 -11.57 -32.86 4.37
C GLU A 45 -11.62 -34.15 3.53
N LYS A 46 -11.37 -34.07 2.22
CA LYS A 46 -11.31 -35.27 1.35
C LYS A 46 -10.11 -36.17 1.68
N LYS A 47 -8.97 -35.60 2.04
CA LYS A 47 -7.80 -36.39 2.46
C LYS A 47 -8.05 -37.11 3.78
N HIS A 48 -8.79 -36.47 4.67
CA HIS A 48 -9.10 -36.97 6.00
C HIS A 48 -10.46 -37.71 6.11
N PHE A 49 -11.18 -37.87 4.99
CA PHE A 49 -12.52 -38.47 4.92
C PHE A 49 -12.60 -39.92 5.44
N ASN A 50 -11.49 -40.67 5.38
CA ASN A 50 -11.40 -42.05 5.87
C ASN A 50 -10.48 -42.20 7.09
N SER A 51 -9.91 -41.12 7.61
CA SER A 51 -9.15 -41.15 8.86
C SER A 51 -10.09 -40.98 10.05
N SER A 52 -9.81 -41.69 11.14
CA SER A 52 -10.38 -41.41 12.46
C SER A 52 -9.82 -40.10 13.03
N ALA A 53 -9.77 -39.04 12.21
CA ALA A 53 -9.20 -37.76 12.55
C ALA A 53 -9.92 -37.21 13.78
N GLU A 54 -9.15 -36.86 14.80
CA GLU A 54 -9.68 -36.34 16.04
C GLU A 54 -10.24 -34.92 15.84
N SER A 55 -11.16 -34.49 16.71
CA SER A 55 -11.81 -33.17 16.61
C SER A 55 -10.82 -32.00 16.52
N HIS A 56 -9.61 -32.14 17.06
CA HIS A 56 -8.58 -31.10 17.03
C HIS A 56 -7.93 -30.93 15.66
N GLU A 57 -7.81 -31.99 14.85
CA GLU A 57 -7.24 -31.91 13.50
C GLU A 57 -8.17 -31.12 12.57
N TYR A 58 -9.48 -31.32 12.70
CA TYR A 58 -10.48 -30.52 11.98
C TYR A 58 -10.42 -29.05 12.40
N SER A 59 -10.37 -28.73 13.70
CA SER A 59 -10.26 -27.34 14.17
C SER A 59 -9.08 -26.61 13.53
N TYR A 60 -7.92 -27.26 13.47
CA TYR A 60 -6.72 -26.67 12.88
C TYR A 60 -6.86 -26.34 11.38
N ILE A 61 -7.57 -27.17 10.61
CA ILE A 61 -7.85 -26.90 9.18
C ILE A 61 -8.69 -25.62 9.03
N TYR A 62 -9.72 -25.47 9.87
CA TYR A 62 -10.57 -24.27 9.83
C TYR A 62 -9.80 -23.03 10.30
N ASP A 63 -8.97 -23.12 11.34
CA ASP A 63 -8.12 -22.02 11.81
C ASP A 63 -7.15 -21.54 10.70
N LEU A 64 -6.54 -22.47 9.96
CA LEU A 64 -5.68 -22.13 8.83
C LEU A 64 -6.47 -21.42 7.71
N ALA A 65 -7.69 -21.88 7.43
CA ALA A 65 -8.55 -21.28 6.43
C ALA A 65 -9.00 -19.87 6.84
N GLU A 66 -9.40 -19.67 8.09
CA GLU A 66 -9.99 -18.42 8.56
C GLU A 66 -8.95 -17.34 8.88
N ASP A 67 -7.76 -17.71 9.36
CA ASP A 67 -6.75 -16.74 9.81
C ASP A 67 -5.49 -16.70 8.93
N HIS A 68 -4.99 -17.84 8.49
CA HIS A 68 -3.68 -17.88 7.81
C HIS A 68 -3.78 -17.53 6.32
N ILE A 69 -4.73 -18.14 5.61
CA ILE A 69 -4.92 -17.89 4.17
C ILE A 69 -5.23 -16.41 3.88
N PRO A 70 -6.16 -15.74 4.60
CA PRO A 70 -6.45 -14.34 4.34
C PRO A 70 -5.23 -13.45 4.59
N ARG A 71 -4.47 -13.70 5.66
CA ARG A 71 -3.23 -12.97 5.95
C ARG A 71 -2.23 -13.08 4.79
N ILE A 72 -1.97 -14.30 4.31
CA ILE A 72 -1.04 -14.55 3.19
C ILE A 72 -1.42 -13.74 1.95
N ILE A 73 -2.72 -13.58 1.69
CA ILE A 73 -3.23 -12.87 0.52
C ILE A 73 -3.27 -11.34 0.73
N ARG A 74 -3.63 -10.87 1.93
CA ARG A 74 -3.80 -9.44 2.24
C ARG A 74 -2.47 -8.70 2.44
N ILE A 75 -1.49 -9.30 3.14
CA ILE A 75 -0.24 -8.59 3.47
C ILE A 75 0.56 -8.14 2.24
N PRO A 76 0.71 -8.93 1.14
CA PRO A 76 1.42 -8.47 -0.04
C PRO A 76 0.69 -7.33 -0.75
N TYR A 77 -0.63 -7.25 -0.60
CA TYR A 77 -1.42 -6.18 -1.20
C TYR A 77 -1.10 -4.81 -0.59
N LEU A 78 -0.85 -4.73 0.73
CA LEU A 78 -0.37 -3.49 1.36
C LEU A 78 0.99 -3.06 0.81
N VAL A 79 1.87 -4.02 0.50
CA VAL A 79 3.16 -3.74 -0.15
C VAL A 79 2.93 -3.13 -1.55
N SER A 80 1.99 -3.67 -2.32
CA SER A 80 1.61 -3.15 -3.63
C SER A 80 1.05 -1.71 -3.55
N ILE A 81 0.13 -1.44 -2.61
CA ILE A 81 -0.41 -0.09 -2.36
C ILE A 81 0.71 0.93 -2.07
N TYR A 82 1.66 0.55 -1.22
CA TYR A 82 2.77 1.44 -0.91
C TYR A 82 3.72 1.62 -2.11
N THR A 83 3.96 0.55 -2.88
CA THR A 83 4.87 0.57 -4.03
C THR A 83 4.35 1.49 -5.13
N ILE A 84 3.05 1.45 -5.43
CA ILE A 84 2.45 2.38 -6.40
C ILE A 84 2.60 3.83 -5.93
N TYR A 85 2.42 4.12 -4.64
CA TYR A 85 2.64 5.47 -4.09
C TYR A 85 4.08 5.96 -4.32
N GLU A 86 5.07 5.19 -3.85
CA GLU A 86 6.48 5.60 -3.93
C GLU A 86 6.92 5.79 -5.39
N ASN A 87 6.59 4.83 -6.26
CA ASN A 87 6.95 4.89 -7.66
C ASN A 87 6.24 6.04 -8.39
N SER A 88 4.94 6.22 -8.15
CA SER A 88 4.14 7.25 -8.83
C SER A 88 4.62 8.66 -8.47
N VAL A 89 4.83 8.96 -7.18
CA VAL A 89 5.35 10.26 -6.77
C VAL A 89 6.76 10.47 -7.34
N THR A 90 7.61 9.46 -7.32
CA THR A 90 8.97 9.56 -7.90
C THR A 90 8.93 9.86 -9.40
N GLN A 91 8.05 9.20 -10.15
CA GLN A 91 7.88 9.44 -11.59
C GLN A 91 7.34 10.84 -11.88
N LEU A 92 6.33 11.28 -11.13
CA LEU A 92 5.75 12.61 -11.24
C LEU A 92 6.80 13.69 -10.96
N LEU A 93 7.55 13.58 -9.86
CA LEU A 93 8.60 14.54 -9.52
C LEU A 93 9.76 14.53 -10.52
N LYS A 94 10.09 13.39 -11.12
CA LYS A 94 11.07 13.28 -12.20
C LYS A 94 10.58 13.94 -13.49
N TYR A 95 9.29 13.81 -13.81
CA TYR A 95 8.68 14.52 -14.92
C TYR A 95 8.74 16.05 -14.70
N ALA A 96 8.35 16.52 -13.52
CA ALA A 96 8.43 17.93 -13.14
C ALA A 96 9.87 18.46 -13.24
N GLN A 97 10.85 17.73 -12.70
CA GLN A 97 12.26 18.10 -12.78
C GLN A 97 12.69 18.38 -14.22
N LYS A 98 12.29 17.52 -15.17
CA LYS A 98 12.63 17.68 -16.59
C LYS A 98 11.95 18.90 -17.20
N LYS A 99 10.67 19.14 -16.89
CA LYS A 99 9.89 20.28 -17.40
C LYS A 99 10.47 21.61 -16.91
N GLU A 100 10.84 21.68 -15.63
CA GLU A 100 11.40 22.88 -14.99
C GLU A 100 12.91 23.02 -15.21
N ARG A 101 13.57 22.02 -15.82
CA ARG A 101 15.04 21.93 -15.94
C ARG A 101 15.75 22.11 -14.59
N ALA A 102 15.15 21.59 -13.52
CA ALA A 102 15.67 21.78 -12.17
C ALA A 102 17.02 21.06 -11.99
N PRO A 103 18.04 21.73 -11.43
CA PRO A 103 19.42 21.22 -11.40
C PRO A 103 19.60 20.04 -10.43
N LEU A 104 18.81 20.00 -9.35
CA LEU A 104 18.88 18.95 -8.34
C LEU A 104 17.81 17.88 -8.59
N ALA A 105 18.19 16.62 -8.44
CA ALA A 105 17.27 15.50 -8.51
C ALA A 105 16.69 15.18 -7.12
N LEU A 106 15.57 14.48 -7.10
CA LEU A 106 14.93 14.06 -5.86
C LEU A 106 15.88 13.26 -4.96
N LYS A 107 16.75 12.42 -5.54
CA LYS A 107 17.73 11.64 -4.78
C LYS A 107 18.69 12.50 -3.95
N ASP A 108 18.95 13.74 -4.37
CA ASP A 108 19.90 14.67 -3.74
C ASP A 108 19.30 15.36 -2.49
N ILE A 109 18.02 15.10 -2.18
CA ILE A 109 17.34 15.69 -1.02
C ILE A 109 17.42 14.78 0.21
N ASN A 110 17.77 15.37 1.34
CA ASN A 110 17.80 14.70 2.64
C ASN A 110 16.55 15.03 3.49
N ALA A 111 15.92 14.00 4.04
CA ALA A 111 14.79 14.14 4.96
C ALA A 111 14.62 12.90 5.85
N ASN A 112 13.84 13.06 6.92
CA ASN A 112 13.61 12.02 7.93
C ASN A 112 12.61 10.94 7.47
N SER A 113 11.84 11.20 6.43
CA SER A 113 10.90 10.25 5.83
C SER A 113 10.80 10.50 4.32
N LEU A 114 10.31 9.49 3.59
CA LEU A 114 10.11 9.60 2.14
C LEU A 114 9.10 10.69 1.77
N SER A 115 7.94 10.76 2.44
CA SER A 115 6.93 11.80 2.19
C SER A 115 7.45 13.20 2.54
N SER A 116 8.25 13.34 3.61
CA SER A 116 8.93 14.60 3.92
C SER A 116 9.96 14.97 2.86
N LYS A 117 10.66 14.00 2.27
CA LYS A 117 11.60 14.20 1.16
C LYS A 117 10.87 14.74 -0.07
N PHE A 118 9.71 14.18 -0.40
CA PHE A 118 8.86 14.65 -1.50
C PHE A 118 8.41 16.09 -1.27
N ASN A 119 7.86 16.41 -0.09
CA ASN A 119 7.44 17.78 0.23
C ASN A 119 8.59 18.79 0.15
N LYS A 120 9.77 18.45 0.68
CA LYS A 120 10.95 19.32 0.57
C LYS A 120 11.36 19.55 -0.88
N TYR A 121 11.34 18.52 -1.71
CA TYR A 121 11.68 18.64 -3.13
C TYR A 121 10.69 19.52 -3.87
N MET A 122 9.39 19.27 -3.69
CA MET A 122 8.32 20.08 -4.29
C MET A 122 8.44 21.55 -3.90
N ALA A 123 8.58 21.85 -2.61
CA ALA A 123 8.61 23.23 -2.13
C ALA A 123 9.91 23.96 -2.50
N HIS A 124 11.08 23.36 -2.26
CA HIS A 124 12.35 24.07 -2.33
C HIS A 124 13.08 23.97 -3.67
N ILE A 125 12.81 22.92 -4.45
CA ILE A 125 13.47 22.71 -5.75
C ILE A 125 12.54 23.05 -6.91
N LEU A 126 11.29 22.60 -6.85
CA LEU A 126 10.31 22.82 -7.92
C LEU A 126 9.46 24.09 -7.71
N GLY A 127 9.56 24.73 -6.55
CA GLY A 127 8.80 25.94 -6.21
C GLY A 127 7.29 25.69 -6.21
N TYR A 128 6.84 24.51 -5.79
CA TYR A 128 5.42 24.17 -5.74
C TYR A 128 4.76 24.75 -4.49
N GLU A 129 3.53 25.23 -4.67
CA GLU A 129 2.64 25.55 -3.55
C GLU A 129 2.00 24.27 -2.97
N PHE A 130 1.84 23.25 -3.82
CA PHE A 130 1.37 21.94 -3.39
C PHE A 130 2.33 21.28 -2.39
N LYS A 131 1.74 20.72 -1.32
CA LYS A 131 2.41 19.86 -0.35
C LYS A 131 1.41 18.85 0.19
N PHE A 132 1.88 17.65 0.49
CA PHE A 132 1.10 16.73 1.32
C PHE A 132 0.93 17.35 2.71
N ASP A 133 -0.30 17.35 3.24
CA ASP A 133 -0.55 17.85 4.59
C ASP A 133 0.03 16.91 5.66
N ALA A 134 0.08 17.39 6.91
CA ALA A 134 0.66 16.64 8.01
C ALA A 134 -0.05 15.31 8.28
N LYS A 135 -1.38 15.27 8.10
CA LYS A 135 -2.20 14.07 8.31
C LYS A 135 -1.88 13.01 7.27
N THR A 136 -1.76 13.41 6.01
CA THR A 136 -1.39 12.56 4.87
C THR A 136 0.03 12.02 5.05
N ILE A 137 0.99 12.87 5.43
CA ILE A 137 2.37 12.44 5.70
C ILE A 137 2.41 11.41 6.82
N GLN A 138 1.68 11.64 7.91
CA GLN A 138 1.61 10.71 9.03
C GLN A 138 1.02 9.36 8.59
N ALA A 139 -0.10 9.37 7.88
CA ALA A 139 -0.75 8.16 7.39
C ALA A 139 0.16 7.37 6.43
N LEU A 140 0.83 8.05 5.48
CA LEU A 140 1.80 7.42 4.59
C LEU A 140 3.01 6.87 5.34
N SER A 141 3.45 7.53 6.41
CA SER A 141 4.51 7.02 7.28
C SER A 141 4.07 5.75 8.02
N GLU A 142 2.81 5.64 8.44
CA GLU A 142 2.28 4.42 9.07
C GLU A 142 2.25 3.27 8.07
N ILE A 143 1.71 3.50 6.87
CA ILE A 143 1.73 2.52 5.76
C ILE A 143 3.16 2.07 5.46
N THR A 144 4.13 2.99 5.44
CA THR A 144 5.55 2.67 5.22
C THR A 144 6.10 1.72 6.29
N LYS A 145 5.77 1.95 7.57
CA LYS A 145 6.24 1.12 8.68
C LYS A 145 5.65 -0.29 8.59
N LEU A 146 4.34 -0.39 8.33
CA LEU A 146 3.66 -1.67 8.12
C LEU A 146 4.24 -2.43 6.93
N ARG A 147 4.43 -1.74 5.78
CA ARG A 147 5.08 -2.30 4.60
C ARG A 147 6.46 -2.84 4.92
N ASN A 148 7.27 -2.10 5.69
CA ASN A 148 8.62 -2.54 6.06
C ASN A 148 8.59 -3.79 6.95
N CYS A 149 7.65 -3.86 7.90
CA CYS A 149 7.43 -5.07 8.70
C CYS A 149 7.07 -6.27 7.81
N ILE A 150 6.20 -6.08 6.82
CA ILE A 150 5.81 -7.15 5.88
C ILE A 150 6.98 -7.56 4.99
N ALA A 151 7.62 -6.60 4.32
CA ALA A 151 8.66 -6.87 3.31
C ALA A 151 9.94 -7.49 3.89
N HIS A 152 10.31 -7.13 5.13
CA HIS A 152 11.57 -7.59 5.73
C HIS A 152 11.39 -8.73 6.73
N ALA A 153 10.20 -8.89 7.29
CA ALA A 153 9.95 -9.86 8.35
C ALA A 153 8.72 -10.74 8.11
N ASN A 154 8.08 -10.66 6.93
CA ASN A 154 6.82 -11.35 6.64
C ASN A 154 5.73 -11.06 7.69
N GLY A 155 5.75 -9.85 8.26
CA GLY A 155 4.85 -9.45 9.33
C GLY A 155 5.18 -10.02 10.71
N ASN A 156 6.29 -10.74 10.89
CA ASN A 156 6.73 -11.26 12.18
C ASN A 156 7.46 -10.17 12.98
N LEU A 157 6.86 -9.70 14.05
CA LEU A 157 7.41 -8.63 14.89
C LEU A 157 8.68 -9.08 15.64
N LEU A 158 8.87 -10.37 15.89
CA LEU A 158 10.09 -10.89 16.53
C LEU A 158 11.32 -10.80 15.63
N SER A 159 11.11 -10.67 14.31
CA SER A 159 12.20 -10.53 13.34
C SER A 159 12.55 -9.06 13.07
N LEU A 160 11.92 -8.11 13.76
CA LEU A 160 12.22 -6.69 13.62
C LEU A 160 13.36 -6.25 14.57
N PRO A 161 14.15 -5.24 14.19
CA PRO A 161 15.09 -4.60 15.10
C PRO A 161 14.41 -3.99 16.34
N ASN A 162 15.15 -3.91 17.44
CA ASN A 162 14.67 -3.33 18.70
C ASN A 162 14.02 -1.94 18.50
N GLY A 163 12.87 -1.72 19.15
CA GLY A 163 12.10 -0.47 19.07
C GLY A 163 11.15 -0.36 17.87
N LYS A 164 11.31 -1.16 16.81
CA LYS A 164 10.37 -1.17 15.67
C LYS A 164 9.05 -1.86 16.00
N THR A 165 9.09 -2.86 16.88
CA THR A 165 7.93 -3.60 17.37
C THR A 165 6.91 -2.68 18.02
N ASP A 166 7.35 -1.80 18.93
CA ASP A 166 6.47 -0.87 19.64
C ASP A 166 5.79 0.13 18.68
N GLU A 167 6.50 0.55 17.62
CA GLU A 167 5.90 1.41 16.58
C GLU A 167 4.74 0.70 15.85
N ILE A 168 4.87 -0.61 15.57
CA ILE A 168 3.81 -1.38 14.90
C ILE A 168 2.63 -1.63 15.84
N ILE A 169 2.91 -1.94 17.11
CA ILE A 169 1.87 -2.14 18.13
C ILE A 169 1.09 -0.83 18.36
N ASP A 170 1.76 0.31 18.46
CA ASP A 170 1.11 1.62 18.58
C ASP A 170 0.18 1.91 17.38
N ILE A 171 0.65 1.61 16.16
CA ILE A 171 -0.18 1.75 14.96
C ILE A 171 -1.41 0.83 15.04
N ALA A 172 -1.23 -0.44 15.42
CA ALA A 172 -2.32 -1.40 15.56
C ALA A 172 -3.37 -0.96 16.60
N ASN A 173 -2.94 -0.34 17.70
CA ASN A 173 -3.85 0.18 18.73
C ASN A 173 -4.64 1.41 18.28
N ARG A 174 -4.11 2.19 17.32
CA ARG A 174 -4.74 3.43 16.83
C ARG A 174 -5.56 3.25 15.57
N ARG A 175 -5.40 2.15 14.84
CA ARG A 175 -6.02 1.91 13.53
C ARG A 175 -6.87 0.65 13.55
N SER A 176 -8.13 0.82 13.15
CA SER A 176 -9.01 -0.32 12.91
C SER A 176 -8.50 -1.16 11.74
N GLY A 177 -8.72 -2.47 11.80
CA GLY A 177 -8.29 -3.40 10.76
C GLY A 177 -6.80 -3.75 10.76
N ILE A 178 -6.02 -3.33 11.75
CA ILE A 178 -4.65 -3.81 11.98
C ILE A 178 -4.62 -4.61 13.27
N ILE A 179 -4.14 -5.86 13.20
CA ILE A 179 -4.10 -6.76 14.34
C ILE A 179 -2.69 -7.30 14.52
N VAL A 180 -2.27 -7.43 15.77
CA VAL A 180 -1.04 -8.13 16.15
C VAL A 180 -1.43 -9.30 17.05
N ASN A 181 -1.44 -10.51 16.48
CA ASN A 181 -1.75 -11.74 17.20
C ASN A 181 -0.49 -12.59 17.33
N ALA A 182 -0.11 -12.97 18.55
CA ALA A 182 1.08 -13.80 18.79
C ALA A 182 2.35 -13.30 18.05
N GLN A 183 2.60 -11.98 18.08
CA GLN A 183 3.71 -11.31 17.37
C GLN A 183 3.64 -11.34 15.84
N GLN A 184 2.50 -11.70 15.28
CA GLN A 184 2.25 -11.69 13.85
C GLN A 184 1.31 -10.54 13.49
N LEU A 185 1.75 -9.72 12.54
CA LEU A 185 0.92 -8.70 11.91
C LEU A 185 -0.10 -9.36 10.99
N ASP A 186 -1.36 -8.97 11.15
CA ASP A 186 -2.48 -9.23 10.26
C ASP A 186 -3.13 -7.90 9.86
N ILE A 187 -3.56 -7.83 8.60
CA ILE A 187 -4.17 -6.66 8.00
C ILE A 187 -5.52 -7.09 7.45
N LYS A 188 -6.59 -6.50 7.98
CA LYS A 188 -7.96 -6.74 7.53
C LYS A 188 -8.29 -5.92 6.30
N TYR A 189 -9.35 -6.34 5.62
CA TYR A 189 -9.79 -5.78 4.35
C TYR A 189 -10.09 -4.27 4.44
N GLU A 190 -10.75 -3.85 5.51
CA GLU A 190 -11.12 -2.46 5.77
C GLU A 190 -9.90 -1.54 5.82
N TYR A 191 -8.78 -2.00 6.38
CA TYR A 191 -7.55 -1.21 6.40
C TYR A 191 -6.89 -1.13 5.03
N LEU A 192 -6.99 -2.18 4.19
CA LEU A 192 -6.50 -2.12 2.81
C LEU A 192 -7.30 -1.10 1.99
N ILE A 193 -8.61 -0.99 2.21
CA ILE A 193 -9.44 0.06 1.61
C ILE A 193 -8.95 1.44 2.07
N GLU A 194 -8.81 1.64 3.39
CA GLU A 194 -8.33 2.91 3.95
C GLU A 194 -6.96 3.30 3.35
N ALA A 195 -6.00 2.37 3.34
CA ALA A 195 -4.67 2.60 2.77
C ALA A 195 -4.73 2.93 1.28
N MET A 196 -5.57 2.24 0.51
CA MET A 196 -5.78 2.52 -0.92
C MET A 196 -6.38 3.91 -1.13
N ASP A 197 -7.33 4.33 -0.30
CA ASP A 197 -7.95 5.66 -0.38
C ASP A 197 -6.96 6.78 -0.03
N ILE A 198 -6.15 6.58 1.01
CA ILE A 198 -5.08 7.51 1.38
C ILE A 198 -4.10 7.70 0.23
N VAL A 199 -3.61 6.60 -0.35
CA VAL A 199 -2.67 6.65 -1.48
C VAL A 199 -3.30 7.25 -2.73
N SER A 200 -4.52 6.84 -3.07
CA SER A 200 -5.23 7.36 -4.26
C SER A 200 -5.45 8.87 -4.14
N THR A 201 -5.87 9.34 -2.97
CA THR A 201 -6.12 10.76 -2.72
C THR A 201 -4.84 11.57 -2.82
N ALA A 202 -3.74 11.10 -2.20
CA ALA A 202 -2.45 11.75 -2.28
C ALA A 202 -1.95 11.86 -3.73
N LEU A 203 -2.01 10.76 -4.50
CA LEU A 203 -1.56 10.75 -5.89
C LEU A 203 -2.44 11.61 -6.78
N ASN A 204 -3.76 11.53 -6.66
CA ASN A 204 -4.68 12.37 -7.42
C ASN A 204 -4.44 13.86 -7.14
N GLY A 205 -4.26 14.25 -5.87
CA GLY A 205 -3.96 15.64 -5.53
C GLY A 205 -2.69 16.17 -6.20
N LEU A 206 -1.62 15.37 -6.22
CA LEU A 206 -0.37 15.75 -6.90
C LEU A 206 -0.55 15.77 -8.43
N MET A 207 -1.21 14.77 -9.01
CA MET A 207 -1.48 14.71 -10.45
C MET A 207 -2.32 15.89 -10.90
N ASP A 208 -3.41 16.22 -10.19
CA ASP A 208 -4.31 17.31 -10.55
C ASP A 208 -3.59 18.67 -10.46
N TYR A 209 -2.73 18.87 -9.45
CA TYR A 209 -1.87 20.05 -9.38
C TYR A 209 -0.92 20.13 -10.58
N MET A 210 -0.24 19.03 -10.91
CA MET A 210 0.71 18.99 -12.03
C MET A 210 0.04 19.14 -13.39
N ASP A 211 -1.13 18.53 -13.57
CA ASP A 211 -1.94 18.65 -14.77
C ASP A 211 -2.36 20.13 -14.93
N SER A 212 -2.79 20.81 -13.86
CA SER A 212 -3.11 22.24 -13.91
C SER A 212 -1.91 23.14 -14.22
N LYS A 213 -0.70 22.74 -13.79
CA LYS A 213 0.54 23.50 -13.98
C LYS A 213 1.16 23.30 -15.36
N TYR A 214 1.08 22.10 -15.92
CA TYR A 214 1.82 21.72 -17.13
C TYR A 214 0.95 21.43 -18.36
N GLN A 215 -0.32 21.09 -18.18
CA GLN A 215 -1.23 20.96 -19.31
C GLN A 215 -1.68 22.37 -19.72
N VAL A 216 -1.07 22.86 -20.79
CA VAL A 216 -1.45 24.10 -21.46
C VAL A 216 -2.87 23.92 -22.02
N LYS A 217 -3.78 24.84 -21.65
CA LYS A 217 -5.10 24.97 -22.30
C LYS A 217 -4.97 25.14 -23.81
#